data_AF-A0A4Y2AAT6-F1
#
_entry.id   AF-A0A4Y2AAT6-F1
#
_cell.length_a   1.000
_cell.length_b   1.000
_cell.length_c   1.000
_cell.angle_alpha   90.00
_cell.angle_beta   90.00
_cell.angle_gamma   90.00
#
_symmetry.space_group_name_H-M   'P 1'
#
loop_
_entity.id
_entity.type
_entity.pdbx_description
1 polymer ?
#
loop_
_entity_poly.entity_id
_entity_poly.type
_entity_poly.pdbx_seq_one_letter_code
_entity_poly.pdbx_strand_id
1 'polypeptide(L)'
;MRDELIRLRFMFLISHLLFLLMILIFKKEVIAEKNVPIFFNVKDGELQAQYVQDDLHQIVNRYTIVFSVSTTLLVVEFLSFIAGVSMFTKWQNQVSIICHLIGTCVLCFLLYVKWNEGLFYASFLLCAVLPFITEAFPVANYLLVKV
;
A
#
# COMPACT_ATOMS: atom_id res chain seq x y z
N MET A 1 11.01 23.06 11.85
CA MET A 1 11.02 22.45 10.50
C MET A 1 11.65 21.06 10.40
N ARG A 2 12.92 20.83 10.79
CA ARG A 2 13.54 19.48 10.65
C ARG A 2 12.83 18.42 11.51
N ASP A 3 12.57 18.73 12.78
CA ASP A 3 11.94 17.80 13.71
C ASP A 3 10.47 17.52 13.37
N GLU A 4 9.80 18.51 12.76
CA GLU A 4 8.42 18.37 12.27
C GLU A 4 8.35 17.37 11.11
N LEU A 5 9.30 17.43 10.16
CA LEU A 5 9.37 16.47 9.06
C LEU A 5 9.61 15.04 9.57
N ILE A 6 10.48 14.89 10.57
CA ILE A 6 10.75 13.58 11.18
C ILE A 6 9.48 13.02 11.82
N ARG A 7 8.81 13.81 12.68
CA ARG A 7 7.57 13.39 13.33
C ARG A 7 6.46 13.07 12.33
N LEU A 8 6.28 13.92 11.32
CA LEU A 8 5.25 13.75 10.31
C LEU A 8 5.49 12.48 9.48
N ARG A 9 6.72 12.24 9.05
CA ARG A 9 7.08 11.01 8.34
C ARG A 9 6.84 9.77 9.19
N PHE A 10 7.24 9.80 10.46
CA PHE A 10 6.97 8.69 11.38
C PHE A 10 5.47 8.36 11.44
N MET A 11 4.60 9.37 11.58
CA MET A 11 3.15 9.17 11.61
C MET A 11 2.61 8.57 10.31
N PHE A 12 3.09 9.03 9.14
CA PHE A 12 2.69 8.44 7.86
C PHE A 12 3.12 6.98 7.74
N LEU A 13 4.38 6.67 8.07
CA LEU A 13 4.93 5.32 7.96
C LEU A 13 4.18 4.33 8.86
N ILE A 14 4.00 4.66 10.15
CA ILE A 14 3.31 3.74 11.07
C ILE A 14 1.85 3.56 10.70
N SER A 15 1.17 4.62 10.25
CA SER A 15 -0.24 4.54 9.86
C SER A 15 -0.44 3.66 8.62
N HIS A 16 0.40 3.83 7.60
CA HIS A 16 0.33 3.00 6.39
C HIS A 16 0.72 1.56 6.66
N LEU A 17 1.69 1.32 7.55
CA LEU A 17 2.10 -0.03 7.90
C LEU A 17 0.97 -0.79 8.60
N LEU A 18 0.33 -0.16 9.59
CA LEU A 18 -0.83 -0.74 10.27
C LEU A 18 -1.99 -0.97 9.31
N PHE A 19 -2.24 -0.02 8.41
CA PHE A 19 -3.29 -0.15 7.39
C PHE A 19 -3.04 -1.34 6.44
N LEU A 20 -1.82 -1.48 5.90
CA LEU A 20 -1.46 -2.60 5.02
C LEU A 20 -1.53 -3.94 5.74
N LEU A 21 -1.03 -4.02 6.98
CA LEU A 21 -1.11 -5.23 7.81
C LEU A 21 -2.58 -5.62 8.09
N MET A 22 -3.41 -4.64 8.44
CA MET A 22 -4.84 -4.88 8.68
C MET A 22 -5.51 -5.47 7.43
N ILE A 23 -5.22 -4.92 6.24
CA ILE A 23 -5.82 -5.44 5.01
C ILE A 23 -5.29 -6.83 4.68
N LEU A 24 -3.97 -7.02 4.71
CA LEU A 24 -3.33 -8.28 4.38
C LEU A 24 -3.85 -9.44 5.24
N ILE A 25 -4.02 -9.20 6.54
CA ILE A 25 -4.42 -10.24 7.49
C ILE A 25 -5.94 -10.45 7.48
N PHE A 26 -6.73 -9.38 7.46
CA PHE A 26 -8.16 -9.46 7.82
C PHE A 26 -9.15 -9.04 6.74
N LYS A 27 -8.74 -8.34 5.69
CA LYS A 27 -9.70 -7.68 4.77
C LYS A 27 -9.46 -7.96 3.29
N LYS A 28 -8.41 -8.68 2.90
CA LYS A 28 -8.08 -8.91 1.49
C LYS A 28 -9.20 -9.65 0.74
N GLU A 29 -9.86 -10.62 1.38
CA GLU A 29 -10.96 -11.39 0.80
C GLU A 29 -12.19 -10.50 0.58
N VAL A 30 -12.54 -9.67 1.56
CA VAL A 30 -13.65 -8.71 1.46
C VAL A 30 -13.43 -7.69 0.33
N ILE A 31 -12.19 -7.26 0.11
CA ILE A 31 -11.86 -6.34 -0.99
C ILE A 31 -11.90 -7.09 -2.32
N ALA A 32 -11.43 -8.34 -2.37
CA ALA A 32 -11.50 -9.18 -3.57
C ALA A 32 -12.94 -9.41 -4.01
N GLU A 33 -13.84 -9.80 -3.11
CA GLU A 33 -15.26 -10.03 -3.39
C GLU A 33 -15.94 -8.83 -4.05
N LYS A 34 -15.57 -7.60 -3.64
CA LYS A 34 -16.13 -6.38 -4.23
C LYS A 34 -15.67 -6.13 -5.67
N ASN A 35 -14.57 -6.74 -6.09
CA ASN A 35 -13.97 -6.54 -7.41
C ASN A 35 -14.16 -7.72 -8.37
N VAL A 36 -14.74 -8.83 -7.89
CA VAL A 36 -15.10 -9.95 -8.75
C VAL A 36 -16.21 -9.52 -9.74
N PRO A 37 -16.09 -9.88 -11.03
CA PRO A 37 -17.17 -9.68 -11.99
C PRO A 37 -18.39 -10.51 -11.59
N ILE A 38 -19.54 -9.84 -11.47
CA ILE A 38 -20.81 -10.48 -11.12
C ILE A 38 -21.59 -10.72 -12.42
N PHE A 39 -21.99 -11.96 -12.64
CA PHE A 39 -22.90 -12.33 -13.71
C PHE A 39 -24.29 -12.58 -13.12
N PHE A 40 -25.32 -12.09 -13.79
CA PHE A 40 -26.70 -12.34 -13.37
C PHE A 40 -27.25 -13.49 -14.20
N ASN A 41 -27.75 -14.52 -13.53
CA ASN A 41 -28.44 -15.64 -14.15
C ASN A 41 -29.85 -15.76 -13.56
N VAL A 42 -30.84 -16.07 -14.39
CA VAL A 42 -32.20 -16.33 -13.94
C VAL A 42 -32.33 -17.83 -13.70
N LYS A 43 -32.35 -18.23 -12.43
CA LYS A 43 -32.64 -19.60 -12.00
C LYS A 43 -33.98 -19.59 -11.29
N ASP A 44 -34.89 -20.48 -11.71
CA ASP A 44 -36.21 -20.65 -11.10
C ASP A 44 -37.06 -19.36 -11.02
N GLY A 45 -36.89 -18.45 -11.98
CA GLY A 45 -37.61 -17.17 -12.06
C GLY A 45 -37.04 -16.06 -11.16
N GLU A 46 -35.98 -16.34 -10.40
CA GLU A 46 -35.28 -15.35 -9.58
C GLU A 46 -33.94 -14.94 -10.21
N LEU A 47 -33.62 -13.64 -10.14
CA LEU A 47 -32.33 -13.11 -10.61
C LEU A 47 -31.25 -13.39 -9.56
N GLN A 48 -30.37 -14.33 -9.84
CA GLN A 48 -29.24 -14.68 -8.96
C GLN A 48 -27.94 -14.05 -9.48
N ALA A 49 -27.26 -13.33 -8.60
CA ALA A 49 -25.89 -12.88 -8.81
C ALA A 49 -24.93 -14.05 -8.53
N GLN A 50 -24.18 -14.48 -9.55
CA GLN A 50 -23.18 -15.53 -9.44
C GLN A 50 -21.82 -14.99 -9.88
N TYR A 51 -20.77 -15.50 -9.25
CA TYR A 51 -19.40 -15.29 -9.68
C TYR A 51 -18.72 -16.65 -9.90
N VAL A 52 -17.74 -16.68 -10.79
CA VAL A 52 -16.90 -17.88 -10.98
C VAL A 52 -15.94 -17.96 -9.79
N GLN A 53 -15.97 -19.06 -9.04
CA GLN A 53 -15.16 -19.22 -7.84
C GLN A 53 -13.65 -19.14 -8.13
N ASP A 54 -13.23 -19.56 -9.31
CA ASP A 54 -11.84 -19.44 -9.80
C ASP A 54 -11.42 -17.97 -9.97
N ASP A 55 -12.33 -17.09 -10.43
CA ASP A 55 -12.05 -15.65 -10.58
C ASP A 55 -11.80 -14.99 -9.22
N LEU A 56 -12.58 -15.37 -8.20
CA LEU A 56 -12.37 -14.88 -6.84
C LEU A 56 -11.01 -15.33 -6.30
N HIS A 57 -10.66 -16.62 -6.44
CA HIS A 57 -9.37 -17.14 -5.99
C HIS A 57 -8.20 -16.43 -6.68
N GLN A 58 -8.30 -16.17 -7.98
CA GLN A 58 -7.27 -15.43 -8.73
C GLN A 58 -7.11 -13.99 -8.22
N ILE A 59 -8.21 -13.28 -7.96
CA ILE A 59 -8.17 -11.90 -7.43
C ILE A 59 -7.58 -11.87 -6.02
N VAL A 60 -8.00 -12.79 -5.14
CA VAL A 60 -7.45 -12.92 -3.78
C VAL A 60 -5.95 -13.15 -3.82
N ASN A 61 -5.46 -14.02 -4.71
CA ASN A 61 -4.02 -14.26 -4.86
C ASN A 61 -3.28 -13.02 -5.35
N ARG A 62 -3.81 -12.31 -6.37
CA ARG A 62 -3.21 -11.03 -6.84
C ARG A 62 -3.11 -10.02 -5.70
N TYR A 63 -4.17 -9.84 -4.92
CA TYR A 63 -4.17 -8.90 -3.81
C TYR A 63 -3.23 -9.33 -2.69
N THR A 64 -3.17 -10.62 -2.37
CA THR A 64 -2.21 -11.16 -1.39
C THR A 64 -0.77 -10.81 -1.79
N ILE A 65 -0.41 -10.97 -3.07
CA ILE A 65 0.92 -10.60 -3.57
C ILE A 65 1.15 -9.09 -3.43
N VAL A 66 0.21 -8.26 -3.87
CA VAL A 66 0.35 -6.79 -3.81
C VAL A 66 0.50 -6.30 -2.38
N PHE A 67 -0.36 -6.76 -1.46
CA PHE A 67 -0.32 -6.36 -0.07
C PHE A 67 0.92 -6.88 0.65
N SER A 68 1.35 -8.12 0.39
CA SER A 68 2.56 -8.68 1.00
C SER A 68 3.81 -7.94 0.55
N VAL A 69 4.00 -7.74 -0.76
CA VAL A 69 5.13 -6.99 -1.31
C VAL A 69 5.14 -5.57 -0.76
N SER A 70 4.00 -4.87 -0.81
CA SER A 70 3.91 -3.48 -0.33
C SER A 70 4.22 -3.36 1.16
N THR A 71 3.76 -4.34 1.98
CA THR A 71 4.08 -4.40 3.40
C THR A 71 5.59 -4.56 3.60
N THR A 72 6.24 -5.47 2.89
CA THR A 72 7.70 -5.67 2.99
C THR A 72 8.47 -4.40 2.62
N LEU A 73 8.12 -3.74 1.52
CA LEU A 73 8.77 -2.49 1.09
C LEU A 73 8.63 -1.40 2.15
N LEU A 74 7.43 -1.23 2.71
CA LEU A 74 7.17 -0.24 3.75
C LEU A 74 7.88 -0.58 5.07
N VAL A 75 8.00 -1.86 5.42
CA VAL A 75 8.80 -2.30 6.57
C VAL A 75 10.26 -1.92 6.39
N VAL A 76 10.84 -2.10 5.20
CA VAL A 76 12.23 -1.69 4.93
C VAL A 76 12.40 -0.18 5.09
N GLU A 77 11.48 0.61 4.54
CA GLU A 77 11.51 2.07 4.72
C GLU A 77 11.39 2.46 6.20
N PHE A 78 10.45 1.86 6.92
CA PHE A 78 10.25 2.11 8.34
C PHE A 78 11.48 1.74 9.17
N LEU A 79 12.11 0.59 8.89
CA LEU A 79 13.33 0.15 9.57
C LEU A 79 14.51 1.08 9.30
N SER A 80 14.72 1.48 8.04
CA SER A 80 15.77 2.43 7.67
C SER A 80 15.54 3.81 8.31
N PHE A 81 14.27 4.24 8.42
CA PHE A 81 13.91 5.44 9.15
C PHE A 81 14.24 5.32 10.64
N ILE A 82 13.72 4.32 11.37
CA ILE A 82 13.96 4.20 12.82
C ILE A 82 15.42 3.89 13.18
N ALA A 83 16.18 3.24 12.28
CA ALA A 83 17.61 3.00 12.44
C ALA A 83 18.46 4.28 12.27
N GLY A 84 17.83 5.41 11.90
CA GLY A 84 18.50 6.70 11.72
C GLY A 84 19.19 6.88 10.37
N VAL A 85 19.08 5.92 9.44
CA VAL A 85 19.73 5.97 8.13
C VAL A 85 19.13 7.08 7.28
N SER A 86 17.80 7.10 7.13
CA SER A 86 17.11 8.16 6.38
C SER A 86 16.44 9.22 7.25
N MET A 87 16.32 9.00 8.57
CA MET A 87 15.64 9.92 9.49
C MET A 87 16.16 11.36 9.37
N PHE A 88 17.47 11.53 9.23
CA PHE A 88 18.11 12.84 9.16
C PHE A 88 18.27 13.36 7.71
N THR A 89 17.82 12.58 6.72
CA THR A 89 17.89 12.92 5.30
C THR A 89 16.66 13.75 4.89
N LYS A 90 16.83 15.08 4.86
CA LYS A 90 15.73 16.04 4.65
C LYS A 90 14.92 15.76 3.37
N TRP A 91 15.59 15.57 2.23
CA TRP A 91 14.92 15.38 0.95
C TRP A 91 14.10 14.08 0.95
N GLN A 92 14.64 12.99 1.52
CA GLN A 92 13.95 11.71 1.60
C GLN A 92 12.73 11.82 2.51
N ASN A 93 12.82 12.58 3.60
CA ASN A 93 11.65 12.86 4.42
C ASN A 93 10.55 13.59 3.65
N GLN A 94 10.90 14.59 2.84
CA GLN A 94 9.92 15.33 2.04
C GLN A 94 9.27 14.45 0.98
N VAL A 95 10.06 13.66 0.24
CA VAL A 95 9.54 12.78 -0.82
C VAL A 95 8.62 11.71 -0.23
N SER A 96 9.05 11.01 0.82
CA SER A 96 8.25 10.00 1.52
C SER A 96 6.92 10.59 2.02
N ILE A 97 6.94 11.76 2.67
CA ILE A 97 5.71 12.43 3.14
C ILE A 97 4.77 12.77 1.98
N ILE A 98 5.27 13.35 0.88
CA ILE A 98 4.44 13.70 -0.27
C ILE A 98 3.80 12.46 -0.88
N CYS A 99 4.58 11.40 -1.06
CA CYS A 99 4.13 10.12 -1.58
C CYS A 99 3.01 9.51 -0.71
N HIS A 100 3.22 9.43 0.61
CA HIS A 100 2.21 8.93 1.54
C HIS A 100 0.97 9.82 1.63
N LEU A 101 1.12 11.15 1.55
CA LEU A 101 0.01 12.08 1.57
C LEU A 101 -0.89 11.90 0.33
N ILE A 102 -0.29 11.87 -0.86
CA ILE A 102 -1.03 11.66 -2.11
C ILE A 102 -1.70 10.29 -2.10
N GLY A 103 -0.97 9.25 -1.71
CA GLY A 103 -1.53 7.91 -1.62
C GLY A 103 -2.65 7.79 -0.58
N THR A 104 -2.58 8.53 0.54
CA THR A 104 -3.70 8.65 1.49
C THR A 104 -4.94 9.23 0.82
N CYS A 105 -4.80 10.31 0.04
CA CYS A 105 -5.92 10.89 -0.71
C CYS A 105 -6.52 9.89 -1.72
N VAL A 106 -5.68 9.13 -2.43
CA VAL A 106 -6.15 8.08 -3.36
C VAL A 106 -6.89 6.96 -2.61
N LEU A 107 -6.34 6.49 -1.48
CA LEU A 107 -7.00 5.48 -0.64
C LEU A 107 -8.34 5.98 -0.09
N CYS A 108 -8.42 7.23 0.37
CA CYS A 108 -9.68 7.84 0.79
C CYS A 108 -10.70 7.86 -0.35
N PHE A 109 -10.28 8.18 -1.58
CA PHE A 109 -11.17 8.18 -2.74
C PHE A 109 -11.69 6.76 -3.08
N LEU A 110 -10.86 5.72 -2.93
CA LEU A 110 -11.25 4.32 -3.11
C LEU A 110 -12.31 3.83 -2.11
N LEU A 111 -12.53 4.55 -0.99
CA LEU A 111 -13.65 4.25 -0.09
C LEU A 111 -15.01 4.56 -0.72
N TYR A 112 -15.06 5.50 -1.67
CA TYR A 112 -16.29 5.97 -2.30
C TYR A 112 -16.47 5.42 -3.71
N VAL A 113 -15.38 5.18 -4.43
CA VAL A 113 -15.41 4.57 -5.76
C VAL A 113 -15.02 3.11 -5.60
N LYS A 114 -15.93 2.20 -6.00
CA LYS A 114 -15.68 0.75 -6.10
C LYS A 114 -14.23 0.53 -6.52
N TRP A 115 -13.46 -0.18 -5.68
CA TRP A 115 -12.00 -0.35 -5.71
C TRP A 115 -11.39 -0.46 -7.11
N ASN A 116 -11.30 0.67 -7.80
CA ASN A 116 -10.94 0.72 -9.20
C ASN A 116 -9.51 0.23 -9.33
N GLU A 117 -9.27 -0.74 -10.22
CA GLU A 117 -7.96 -1.39 -10.31
C GLU A 117 -6.82 -0.38 -10.53
N GLY A 118 -7.01 0.63 -11.39
CA GLY A 118 -5.99 1.64 -11.67
C GLY A 118 -5.63 2.47 -10.44
N LEU A 119 -6.64 2.98 -9.73
CA LEU A 119 -6.44 3.77 -8.50
C LEU A 119 -5.91 2.90 -7.34
N PHE A 120 -6.32 1.63 -7.29
CA PHE A 120 -5.80 0.64 -6.36
C PHE A 120 -4.29 0.49 -6.55
N TYR A 121 -3.82 0.14 -7.74
CA TYR A 121 -2.38 0.00 -8.01
C TYR A 121 -1.61 1.31 -7.83
N ALA A 122 -2.21 2.46 -8.20
CA ALA A 122 -1.60 3.76 -7.98
C ALA A 122 -1.34 4.04 -6.49
N SER A 123 -2.25 3.62 -5.60
CA SER A 123 -2.07 3.80 -4.16
C SER A 123 -0.85 3.05 -3.60
N PHE A 124 -0.56 1.83 -4.07
CA PHE A 124 0.63 1.08 -3.65
C PHE A 124 1.92 1.63 -4.27
N LEU A 125 1.85 2.08 -5.52
CA LEU A 125 2.99 2.74 -6.16
C LEU A 125 3.42 3.95 -5.32
N LEU A 126 2.45 4.78 -4.90
CA LEU A 126 2.68 5.98 -4.10
C LEU A 126 3.10 5.66 -2.66
N CYS A 127 2.44 4.72 -1.98
CA CYS A 127 2.67 4.48 -0.55
C CYS A 127 3.77 3.47 -0.23
N ALA A 128 4.28 2.71 -1.20
CA ALA A 128 5.27 1.66 -0.94
C ALA A 128 6.44 1.70 -1.93
N VAL A 129 6.15 1.62 -3.24
CA VAL A 129 7.21 1.44 -4.25
C VAL A 129 8.08 2.69 -4.40
N LEU A 130 7.48 3.87 -4.61
CA LEU A 130 8.24 5.11 -4.80
C LEU A 130 9.04 5.49 -3.55
N PRO A 131 8.46 5.51 -2.33
CA PRO A 131 9.22 5.77 -1.11
C PRO A 131 10.38 4.81 -0.90
N PHE A 132 10.20 3.51 -1.19
CA PHE A 132 11.26 2.51 -1.11
C PHE A 132 12.39 2.74 -2.12
N ILE A 133 12.05 3.06 -3.38
CA ILE A 133 13.07 3.34 -4.41
C ILE A 133 13.93 4.52 -3.97
N THR A 134 13.33 5.56 -3.42
CA THR A 134 14.08 6.73 -2.97
C THR A 134 14.83 6.45 -1.65
N GLU A 135 14.31 5.57 -0.80
CA GLU A 135 14.99 5.07 0.41
C GLU A 135 16.25 4.27 0.10
N ALA A 136 16.31 3.61 -1.06
CA ALA A 136 17.49 2.83 -1.45
C ALA A 136 18.76 3.69 -1.56
N PHE A 137 18.65 4.98 -1.88
CA PHE A 137 19.80 5.88 -1.98
C PHE A 137 20.49 6.15 -0.63
N PRO A 138 19.82 6.65 0.44
CA PRO A 138 20.47 6.82 1.74
C PRO A 138 20.95 5.49 2.33
N VAL A 139 20.24 4.38 2.09
CA VAL A 139 20.68 3.05 2.52
C VAL A 139 21.98 2.64 1.82
N ALA A 140 22.06 2.76 0.50
CA ALA A 140 23.26 2.44 -0.26
C ALA A 140 24.46 3.29 0.19
N ASN A 141 24.27 4.61 0.36
CA ASN A 141 25.32 5.49 0.86
C ASN A 141 25.78 5.10 2.26
N TYR A 142 24.86 4.74 3.15
CA TYR A 142 25.19 4.31 4.50
C TYR A 142 26.03 3.02 4.51
N LEU A 143 25.70 2.07 3.65
CA LEU A 143 26.44 0.83 3.51
C LEU A 143 27.84 1.07 2.91
N LEU A 144 27.95 1.90 1.87
CA LEU A 144 29.23 2.19 1.21
C LEU A 144 30.22 2.95 2.09
N VAL A 145 29.75 3.79 3.01
CA VAL A 145 30.63 4.54 3.93
C VAL A 145 31.10 3.69 5.12
N LYS A 146 30.37 2.62 5.44
CA LYS A 146 30.70 1.72 6.56
C LYS A 146 31.51 0.48 6.18
N VAL A 147 31.64 0.20 4.88
CA VAL A 147 32.53 -0.83 4.32
C VAL A 147 33.88 -0.20 4.00
#